data_AF-A0A367ZAB3-F1
#
_entry.id   AF-A0A367ZAB3-F1
#
_cell.length_a   1.000
_cell.length_b   1.000
_cell.length_c   1.000
_cell.angle_alpha   90.00
_cell.angle_beta   90.00
_cell.angle_gamma   90.00
#
_symmetry.space_group_name_H-M   'P 1'
#
loop_
_entity.id
_entity.type
_entity.pdbx_description
1 polymer ?
#
loop_
_entity_poly.entity_id
_entity_poly.type
_entity_poly.pdbx_seq_one_letter_code
_entity_poly.pdbx_strand_id
1 'polypeptide(L)'
;MVHPIWRGIGCLMLLIIPVMSYAAAALIVESNLLSRWIVMPPELMITVRIPYVPLPPIPHLFANLLVGLVLMVLGFGALTILYTLIFRLSGGSFLTPLDAPPVYRPRRRRR
;
A
#
# COMPACT_ATOMS: atom_id res chain seq x y z
N MET A 1 -11.80 3.62 20.45
CA MET A 1 -12.20 2.95 19.20
C MET A 1 -11.67 3.74 18.03
N VAL A 2 -11.13 3.06 17.00
CA VAL A 2 -10.54 3.69 15.80
C VAL A 2 -11.55 4.63 15.16
N HIS A 3 -11.22 5.93 15.08
CA HIS A 3 -12.09 6.96 14.54
C HIS A 3 -12.44 6.60 13.07
N PRO A 4 -13.72 6.59 12.66
CA PRO A 4 -14.18 6.01 11.38
C PRO A 4 -13.52 6.66 10.14
N ILE A 5 -13.12 7.92 10.25
CA ILE A 5 -12.33 8.65 9.24
C ILE A 5 -10.99 7.98 8.92
N TRP A 6 -10.31 7.43 9.94
CA TRP A 6 -9.02 6.78 9.77
C TRP A 6 -9.13 5.41 9.08
N ARG A 7 -10.29 4.74 9.20
CA ARG A 7 -10.60 3.52 8.41
C ARG A 7 -10.90 3.83 6.95
N GLY A 8 -11.55 4.97 6.68
CA GLY A 8 -11.86 5.42 5.31
C GLY A 8 -10.60 5.71 4.47
N ILE A 9 -9.61 6.40 5.07
CA ILE A 9 -8.34 6.70 4.40
C ILE A 9 -7.57 5.42 4.08
N GLY A 10 -7.48 4.47 5.02
CA GLY A 10 -6.81 3.19 4.78
C GLY A 10 -7.46 2.37 3.65
N CYS A 11 -8.79 2.35 3.60
CA CYS A 11 -9.55 1.67 2.54
C CYS A 11 -9.30 2.29 1.16
N LEU A 12 -9.30 3.62 1.08
CA LEU A 12 -9.04 4.35 -0.16
C LEU A 12 -7.60 4.14 -0.65
N MET A 13 -6.62 4.15 0.26
CA MET A 13 -5.23 3.85 -0.08
C MET A 13 -5.07 2.41 -0.62
N LEU A 14 -5.77 1.43 -0.02
CA LEU A 14 -5.71 0.03 -0.47
C LEU A 14 -6.18 -0.14 -1.93
N LEU A 15 -7.05 0.73 -2.43
CA LEU A 15 -7.51 0.71 -3.81
C LEU A 15 -6.58 1.48 -4.77
N ILE A 16 -6.05 2.65 -4.34
CA ILE A 16 -5.22 3.50 -5.21
C ILE A 16 -3.79 2.94 -5.37
N ILE A 17 -3.23 2.35 -4.33
CA ILE A 17 -1.85 1.80 -4.36
C ILE A 17 -1.66 0.76 -5.47
N PRO A 18 -2.47 -0.30 -5.61
CA PRO A 18 -2.25 -1.31 -6.64
C PRO A 18 -2.35 -0.72 -8.05
N VAL A 19 -3.26 0.23 -8.27
CA VAL A 19 -3.42 0.92 -9.56
C VAL A 19 -2.17 1.73 -9.90
N MET A 20 -1.68 2.55 -8.96
CA MET A 20 -0.49 3.38 -9.16
C MET A 20 0.79 2.53 -9.27
N SER A 21 0.89 1.45 -8.50
CA SER A 21 2.04 0.55 -8.52
C SER A 21 2.18 -0.14 -9.88
N TYR A 22 1.06 -0.59 -10.46
CA TYR A 22 1.06 -1.21 -11.78
C TYR A 22 1.46 -0.20 -12.87
N ALA A 23 0.94 1.03 -12.82
CA ALA A 23 1.31 2.08 -13.75
C ALA A 23 2.80 2.44 -13.66
N ALA A 24 3.34 2.56 -12.45
CA ALA A 24 4.75 2.81 -12.22
C ALA A 24 5.63 1.65 -12.73
N ALA A 25 5.22 0.41 -12.51
CA ALA A 25 5.94 -0.76 -13.00
C ALA A 25 6.03 -0.80 -14.53
N ALA A 26 4.94 -0.50 -15.24
CA ALA A 26 4.93 -0.45 -16.69
C ALA A 26 5.96 0.58 -17.22
N LEU A 27 6.00 1.78 -16.62
CA LEU A 27 6.97 2.82 -16.99
C LEU A 27 8.42 2.43 -16.70
N ILE A 28 8.67 1.75 -15.57
CA ILE A 28 10.02 1.29 -15.21
C ILE A 28 10.50 0.19 -16.13
N VAL A 29 9.63 -0.76 -16.50
CA VAL A 29 10.00 -1.83 -17.44
C VAL A 29 10.29 -1.24 -18.81
N GLU A 30 9.47 -0.29 -19.30
CA GLU A 30 9.72 0.41 -20.56
C GLU A 30 11.06 1.17 -20.54
N SER A 31 11.35 1.93 -19.46
CA SER A 31 12.62 2.66 -19.36
C SER A 31 13.83 1.73 -19.23
N ASN A 32 13.66 0.56 -18.60
CA ASN A 32 14.72 -0.43 -18.48
C ASN A 32 15.03 -1.10 -19.83
N LEU A 33 14.05 -1.25 -20.73
CA LEU A 33 14.29 -1.77 -22.09
C LEU A 33 15.18 -0.83 -22.90
N LEU A 34 14.98 0.49 -22.75
CA LEU A 34 15.79 1.50 -23.43
C LEU A 34 17.20 1.61 -22.83
N SER A 35 17.29 1.58 -21.50
CA SER A 35 18.54 1.92 -20.80
C SER A 35 19.37 0.70 -20.38
N ARG A 36 18.78 -0.51 -20.41
CA ARG A 36 19.37 -1.81 -19.99
C ARG A 36 20.03 -1.78 -18.61
N TRP A 37 19.43 -1.07 -17.65
CA TRP A 37 19.99 -0.95 -16.30
C TRP A 37 19.99 -2.27 -15.53
N ILE A 38 19.01 -3.12 -15.80
CA ILE A 38 18.80 -4.41 -15.13
C ILE A 38 18.71 -5.50 -16.19
N VAL A 39 19.56 -6.52 -16.07
CA VAL A 39 19.55 -7.72 -16.91
C VAL A 39 18.32 -8.54 -16.54
N MET A 40 17.24 -8.41 -17.32
CA MET A 40 16.03 -9.19 -17.11
C MET A 40 16.17 -10.56 -17.79
N PRO A 41 15.83 -11.67 -17.11
CA PRO A 41 15.81 -12.99 -17.72
C PRO A 41 14.82 -13.02 -18.89
N PRO A 42 15.16 -13.68 -20.02
CA PRO A 42 14.29 -13.74 -21.19
C PRO A 42 12.94 -14.40 -20.88
N GLU A 43 12.84 -15.24 -19.85
CA GLU A 43 11.60 -15.86 -19.38
C GLU A 43 10.58 -14.83 -18.87
N LEU A 44 11.05 -13.72 -18.29
CA LEU A 44 10.21 -12.61 -17.85
C LEU A 44 9.80 -11.68 -19.00
N MET A 45 10.53 -11.74 -20.11
CA MET A 45 10.27 -10.95 -21.32
C MET A 45 9.33 -11.66 -22.31
N ILE A 46 8.89 -12.88 -22.00
CA ILE A 46 7.97 -13.63 -22.87
C ILE A 46 6.65 -12.87 -23.00
N THR A 47 6.29 -12.54 -24.24
CA THR A 47 4.97 -12.01 -24.57
C THR A 47 3.96 -13.15 -24.55
N VAL A 48 3.12 -13.18 -23.53
CA VAL A 48 2.04 -14.18 -23.42
C VAL A 48 0.97 -13.85 -24.46
N ARG A 49 0.82 -14.74 -25.45
CA ARG A 49 -0.33 -14.73 -26.36
C ARG A 49 -1.33 -15.75 -25.84
N ILE A 50 -2.51 -15.30 -25.46
CA ILE A 50 -3.59 -16.19 -25.01
C ILE A 50 -4.41 -16.54 -26.26
N PRO A 51 -4.36 -17.79 -26.77
CA PRO A 51 -4.98 -18.14 -28.07
C PRO A 51 -6.52 -18.09 -28.08
N TYR A 52 -7.16 -17.97 -26.90
CA TYR A 52 -8.62 -18.03 -26.76
C TYR A 52 -9.27 -16.70 -26.33
N VAL A 53 -8.50 -15.62 -26.18
CA VAL A 53 -9.05 -14.31 -25.78
C VAL A 53 -8.50 -13.25 -26.72
N PRO A 54 -9.34 -12.41 -27.37
CA PRO A 54 -8.89 -11.31 -28.22
C PRO A 54 -8.42 -10.13 -27.35
N LEU A 55 -7.49 -10.40 -26.43
CA LEU A 55 -6.79 -9.38 -25.68
C LEU A 55 -5.56 -8.96 -26.50
N PRO A 56 -5.24 -7.65 -26.57
CA PRO A 56 -4.00 -7.19 -27.17
C PRO A 56 -2.82 -7.91 -26.47
N PRO A 57 -1.80 -8.37 -27.21
CA PRO A 57 -0.63 -8.99 -26.61
C PRO A 57 -0.02 -8.02 -25.61
N ILE A 58 0.09 -8.43 -24.34
CA ILE A 58 0.69 -7.60 -23.30
C ILE A 58 2.18 -7.95 -23.27
N PRO A 59 3.06 -7.11 -23.85
CA PRO A 59 4.50 -7.35 -23.78
C PRO A 59 4.95 -7.28 -22.32
N HIS A 60 5.86 -8.18 -21.93
CA HIS A 60 6.51 -8.17 -20.61
C HIS A 60 5.55 -8.25 -19.40
N LEU A 61 4.42 -8.96 -19.55
CA LEU A 61 3.41 -9.09 -18.50
C LEU A 61 3.97 -9.60 -17.16
N PHE A 62 4.86 -10.60 -17.19
CA PHE A 62 5.51 -11.13 -16.00
C PHE A 62 6.49 -10.14 -15.37
N ALA A 63 7.26 -9.41 -16.17
CA ALA A 63 8.14 -8.36 -15.66
C ALA A 63 7.36 -7.22 -15.00
N ASN A 64 6.28 -6.74 -15.64
CA ASN A 64 5.41 -5.71 -15.09
C ASN A 64 4.73 -6.16 -13.79
N LEU A 65 4.28 -7.41 -13.73
CA LEU A 65 3.69 -7.98 -12.51
C LEU A 65 4.70 -8.12 -11.38
N LEU A 66 5.92 -8.61 -11.66
CA LEU A 66 6.96 -8.77 -10.66
C LEU A 66 7.39 -7.40 -10.10
N VAL A 67 7.73 -6.46 -10.98
CA VAL A 67 8.12 -5.10 -10.60
C VAL A 67 6.96 -4.39 -9.89
N GLY A 68 5.74 -4.54 -10.39
CA GLY A 68 4.54 -3.98 -9.78
C GLY A 68 4.22 -4.58 -8.41
N LEU A 69 4.48 -5.86 -8.18
CA LEU A 69 4.33 -6.50 -6.88
C LEU A 69 5.37 -6.00 -5.89
N VAL A 70 6.64 -5.88 -6.32
CA VAL A 70 7.71 -5.31 -5.48
C VAL A 70 7.38 -3.86 -5.11
N LEU A 71 7.00 -3.04 -6.09
CA LEU A 71 6.57 -1.66 -5.86
C LEU A 71 5.32 -1.56 -4.99
N MET A 72 4.39 -2.52 -5.10
CA MET A 72 3.18 -2.52 -4.29
C MET A 72 3.52 -2.79 -2.83
N VAL A 73 4.40 -3.76 -2.55
CA VAL A 73 4.89 -4.05 -1.20
C VAL A 73 5.65 -2.86 -0.63
N LEU A 74 6.54 -2.25 -1.42
CA LEU A 74 7.29 -1.07 -1.00
C LEU A 74 6.38 0.14 -0.75
N GLY A 75 5.43 0.40 -1.65
CA GLY A 75 4.47 1.50 -1.54
C GLY A 75 3.55 1.33 -0.34
N PHE A 76 3.04 0.12 -0.12
CA PHE A 76 2.23 -0.20 1.06
C PHE A 76 3.04 -0.06 2.36
N GLY A 77 4.29 -0.55 2.38
CA GLY A 77 5.19 -0.40 3.52
C GLY A 77 5.50 1.05 3.84
N ALA A 78 5.86 1.85 2.83
CA ALA A 78 6.14 3.28 2.99
C ALA A 78 4.93 4.06 3.51
N LEU A 79 3.73 3.79 2.97
CA LEU A 79 2.50 4.43 3.43
C LEU A 79 2.09 3.98 4.84
N THR A 80 2.35 2.73 5.21
CA THR A 80 2.12 2.26 6.58
C THR A 80 3.03 3.00 7.56
N ILE A 81 4.31 3.20 7.21
CA ILE A 81 5.24 3.99 8.01
C ILE A 81 4.75 5.44 8.12
N LEU A 82 4.41 6.07 6.99
CA LEU A 82 3.88 7.44 6.97
C LEU A 82 2.61 7.56 7.83
N TYR A 83 1.69 6.60 7.71
CA TYR A 83 0.48 6.53 8.51
C TYR A 83 0.79 6.48 10.01
N THR A 84 1.72 5.62 10.44
CA THR A 84 2.12 5.54 11.85
C THR A 84 2.77 6.82 12.34
N LEU A 85 3.53 7.53 11.50
CA LEU A 85 4.11 8.83 11.83
C LEU A 85 3.03 9.91 11.98
N ILE A 86 2.08 10.00 11.05
CA ILE A 86 0.96 10.94 11.14
C ILE A 86 0.15 10.63 12.41
N PHE A 87 -0.14 9.36 12.70
CA PHE A 87 -0.89 8.96 13.89
C PHE A 87 -0.13 9.27 15.19
N ARG A 88 1.20 9.14 15.17
CA ARG A 88 2.06 9.55 16.28
C ARG A 88 2.06 11.07 16.49
N LEU A 89 2.10 11.85 15.41
CA LEU A 89 2.10 13.32 15.45
C LEU A 89 0.73 13.89 15.77
N SER A 90 -0.35 13.26 15.33
CA SER A 90 -1.73 13.71 15.54
C SER A 90 -2.24 13.50 16.96
N GLY A 91 -1.34 13.20 17.92
CA GLY A 91 -1.54 13.34 19.36
C GLY A 91 -2.90 12.85 19.84
N GLY A 92 -3.00 11.56 20.19
CA GLY A 92 -4.24 10.92 20.63
C GLY A 92 -5.08 11.78 21.58
N SER A 93 -6.16 12.37 21.07
CA SER A 93 -7.30 12.76 21.89
C SER A 93 -8.13 11.50 22.10
N PHE A 94 -7.89 10.83 23.22
CA PHE A 94 -8.59 9.62 23.65
C PHE A 94 -9.96 9.90 24.31
N LEU A 95 -10.42 11.14 24.32
CA LEU A 95 -11.71 11.50 24.91
C LEU A 95 -12.61 12.05 23.79
N THR A 96 -13.42 11.16 23.24
CA THR A 96 -14.65 11.59 22.57
C THR A 96 -15.47 12.37 23.60
N PRO A 97 -16.18 13.45 23.25
CA PRO A 97 -17.00 14.23 24.20
C PRO A 97 -18.14 13.42 24.88
N LEU A 98 -18.32 12.13 24.54
CA LEU A 98 -19.20 11.17 25.21
C LEU A 98 -18.49 10.20 26.19
N ASP A 99 -17.15 10.17 26.25
CA ASP A 99 -16.43 9.29 27.17
C ASP A 99 -16.40 9.93 28.57
N ALA A 100 -17.17 9.35 29.50
CA ALA A 100 -17.19 9.81 30.88
C ALA A 100 -15.78 9.75 31.49
N PRO A 101 -15.32 10.81 32.19
CA PRO A 101 -13.99 10.80 32.81
C PRO A 101 -13.86 9.58 33.74
N PRO A 102 -12.69 8.92 33.76
CA PRO A 102 -12.50 7.72 34.56
C PRO A 102 -12.79 8.03 36.03
N VAL A 103 -13.78 7.33 36.61
CA VAL A 103 -14.15 7.50 38.02
C VAL A 103 -13.02 6.95 38.89
N TYR A 104 -12.20 7.85 39.44
CA TYR A 104 -11.15 7.50 40.38
C TYR A 104 -11.81 7.02 41.69
N ARG A 105 -11.82 5.71 41.95
CA ARG A 105 -12.20 5.18 43.26
C ARG A 105 -11.03 5.41 44.23
N PRO A 106 -11.16 6.28 45.25
CA PRO A 106 -10.13 6.41 46.26
C PRO A 106 -9.99 5.06 46.99
N ARG A 107 -8.77 4.50 46.94
CA ARG A 107 -8.42 3.26 47.63
C ARG A 107 -8.55 3.50 49.14
N ARG A 108 -9.63 3.00 49.73
CA ARG A 108 -9.91 3.10 51.18
C ARG A 108 -8.73 2.48 51.96
N ARG A 109 -7.91 3.34 52.55
CA ARG A 109 -6.79 2.96 53.41
C ARG A 109 -7.40 2.34 54.68
N ARG A 110 -7.29 1.01 54.83
CA ARG A 110 -7.60 0.34 56.11
C ARG A 110 -6.52 0.78 57.11
N ARG A 111 -6.97 1.45 58.19
CA ARG A 111 -6.20 1.62 59.42
C ARG A 111 -6.21 0.31 60.20
#